data_AF-A0A4Y2K5N2-F1
#
_entry.id   AF-A0A4Y2K5N2-F1
#
_cell.length_a   1.000
_cell.length_b   1.000
_cell.length_c   1.000
_cell.angle_alpha   90.00
_cell.angle_beta   90.00
_cell.angle_gamma   90.00
#
_symmetry.space_group_name_H-M   'P 1'
#
loop_
_entity.id
_entity.type
_entity.pdbx_description
1 polymer ?
#
loop_
_entity_poly.entity_id
_entity_poly.type
_entity_poly.pdbx_seq_one_letter_code
_entity_poly.pdbx_strand_id
1 'polypeptide(L)'
;MADNAEERLKIEEHQLTEGHVVKYTVSVPNLASLRTGRFRHDFRTACEVLSTSWKLDLVYHEVTEENELSFTVTLVRDDSKTTKVGARILVLVCDKHNCPIYLPYDFKKDEMYHGDTIQATVRRIAPLPLISIFQVQEIVVNVTMKISFCH
;
A
#
# COMPACT_ATOMS: atom_id res chain seq x y z
N MET A 1 22.64 -9.83 -10.30
CA MET A 1 21.83 -8.87 -11.06
C MET A 1 21.09 -8.04 -10.04
N ALA A 2 21.37 -6.74 -9.98
CA ALA A 2 20.68 -5.85 -9.05
C ALA A 2 19.24 -5.68 -9.55
N ASP A 3 18.28 -6.17 -8.76
CA ASP A 3 16.87 -6.03 -9.05
C ASP A 3 16.51 -4.54 -8.83
N ASN A 4 16.19 -3.85 -9.92
CA ASN A 4 16.05 -2.39 -9.94
C ASN A 4 14.71 -1.99 -9.32
N ALA A 5 14.67 -1.92 -7.99
CA ALA A 5 13.45 -1.68 -7.21
C ALA A 5 12.74 -0.36 -7.56
N GLU A 6 13.48 0.63 -8.09
CA GLU A 6 12.93 1.94 -8.48
C GLU A 6 12.01 1.86 -9.71
N GLU A 7 12.17 0.90 -10.61
CA GLU A 7 11.34 0.78 -11.81
C GLU A 7 9.95 0.19 -11.53
N ARG A 8 9.74 -0.35 -10.32
CA ARG A 8 8.51 -1.04 -9.91
C ARG A 8 7.56 -0.18 -9.10
N LEU A 9 7.91 1.10 -8.87
CA LEU A 9 7.15 1.99 -8.02
C LEU A 9 6.83 3.28 -8.75
N LYS A 10 5.55 3.62 -8.79
CA LYS A 10 5.09 4.97 -9.11
C LYS A 10 4.47 5.60 -7.87
N ILE A 11 4.82 6.86 -7.61
CA ILE A 11 4.25 7.64 -6.52
C ILE A 11 3.59 8.88 -7.12
N GLU A 12 2.33 9.12 -6.75
CA GLU A 12 1.57 10.32 -7.14
C GLU A 12 1.06 11.00 -5.88
N GLU A 13 1.35 12.29 -5.74
CA GLU A 13 0.98 13.08 -4.57
C GLU A 13 0.00 14.18 -4.96
N HIS A 14 -1.04 14.35 -4.15
CA HIS A 14 -2.05 15.38 -4.33
C HIS A 14 -2.36 16.05 -3.00
N GLN A 15 -2.24 17.38 -2.97
CA GLN A 15 -2.70 18.19 -1.86
C GLN A 15 -4.20 18.49 -2.01
N LEU A 16 -4.95 18.32 -0.93
CA LEU A 16 -6.36 18.65 -0.83
C LEU A 16 -6.56 19.81 0.14
N THR A 17 -7.72 20.46 0.11
CA THR A 17 -8.04 21.54 1.06
C THR A 17 -7.95 21.09 2.53
N GLU A 18 -8.32 19.84 2.82
CA GLU A 18 -8.38 19.29 4.17
C GLU A 18 -7.28 18.24 4.48
N GLY A 19 -6.27 18.11 3.62
CA GLY A 19 -5.23 17.11 3.84
C GLY A 19 -4.45 16.70 2.60
N HIS A 20 -3.94 15.47 2.59
CA HIS A 20 -3.06 14.94 1.55
C HIS A 20 -3.54 13.57 1.09
N VAL A 21 -3.33 13.29 -0.20
CA VAL A 21 -3.50 11.97 -0.79
C VAL A 21 -2.22 11.58 -1.49
N VAL A 22 -1.73 10.38 -1.20
CA VAL A 22 -0.59 9.78 -1.88
C VAL A 22 -1.02 8.44 -2.45
N LYS A 23 -0.73 8.21 -3.73
CA LYS A 23 -0.97 6.95 -4.40
C LYS A 23 0.35 6.29 -4.73
N TYR A 24 0.49 5.04 -4.33
CA TYR A 24 1.60 4.17 -4.65
C TYR A 24 1.09 3.10 -5.61
N THR A 25 1.76 2.96 -6.74
CA THR A 25 1.53 1.87 -7.69
C THR A 25 2.75 0.97 -7.65
N VAL A 26 2.58 -0.26 -7.18
CA VAL A 26 3.66 -1.25 -7.05
C VAL A 26 3.43 -2.38 -8.04
N SER A 27 4.31 -2.53 -9.01
CA SER A 27 4.33 -3.67 -9.93
C SER A 27 5.00 -4.88 -9.28
N VAL A 28 4.30 -6.02 -9.27
CA VAL A 28 4.80 -7.29 -8.71
C VAL A 28 4.88 -8.31 -9.85
N PRO A 29 6.06 -8.42 -10.51
CA PRO A 29 6.26 -9.37 -11.59
C PRO A 29 6.52 -10.79 -11.09
N ASN A 30 6.37 -11.75 -11.98
CA ASN A 30 6.72 -13.16 -11.83
C ASN A 30 6.12 -13.81 -10.58
N LEU A 31 4.80 -13.69 -10.40
CA LEU A 31 4.05 -14.26 -9.28
C LEU A 31 4.40 -15.73 -9.01
N ALA A 32 4.62 -16.53 -10.05
CA ALA A 32 4.96 -17.96 -9.94
C ALA A 32 6.32 -18.24 -9.28
N SER A 33 7.18 -17.24 -9.13
CA SER A 33 8.51 -17.34 -8.49
C SER A 33 8.61 -16.51 -7.21
N LEU A 34 7.51 -15.86 -6.83
CA LEU A 34 7.49 -14.79 -5.84
C LEU A 34 7.32 -15.37 -4.42
N ARG A 35 8.43 -15.65 -3.74
CA ARG A 35 8.35 -16.14 -2.35
C ARG A 35 7.91 -15.09 -1.35
N THR A 36 8.54 -13.92 -1.39
CA THR A 36 8.26 -12.79 -0.51
C THR A 36 8.90 -11.55 -1.11
N GLY A 37 8.27 -10.40 -0.90
CA GLY A 37 8.92 -9.12 -1.13
C GLY A 37 8.35 -8.03 -0.24
N ARG A 38 9.03 -6.90 -0.24
CA ARG A 38 8.74 -5.78 0.66
C ARG A 38 9.00 -4.48 -0.06
N PHE A 39 8.08 -3.56 0.11
CA PHE A 39 8.19 -2.19 -0.32
C PHE A 39 8.04 -1.29 0.90
N ARG A 40 8.97 -0.35 1.08
CA ARG A 40 8.91 0.65 2.15
C ARG A 40 9.09 2.03 1.57
N HIS A 41 8.29 2.97 2.05
CA HIS A 41 8.44 4.37 1.71
C HIS A 41 8.13 5.28 2.88
N ASP A 42 8.98 6.28 3.05
CA ASP A 42 8.84 7.30 4.07
C ASP A 42 8.27 8.55 3.39
N PHE A 43 7.12 9.02 3.87
CA PHE A 43 6.41 10.16 3.32
C PHE A 43 6.27 11.26 4.37
N ARG A 44 6.35 12.53 3.95
CA ARG A 44 6.16 13.67 4.85
C ARG A 44 5.16 14.63 4.24
N THR A 45 4.13 15.01 5.01
CA THR A 45 3.18 16.04 4.57
C THR A 45 3.84 17.41 4.60
N ALA A 46 3.60 18.20 3.54
CA ALA A 46 4.07 19.57 3.40
C ALA A 46 2.97 20.58 3.80
N CYS A 47 2.20 20.29 4.85
CA CYS A 47 1.16 21.19 5.37
C CYS A 47 1.82 22.36 6.13
N GLU A 48 1.36 23.59 5.91
CA GLU A 48 1.88 24.79 6.60
C GLU A 48 1.65 24.74 8.12
N VAL A 49 0.50 24.20 8.54
CA VAL A 49 0.08 24.14 9.95
C VAL A 49 0.67 22.92 10.65
N LEU A 50 0.51 21.73 10.06
CA LEU A 50 0.98 20.47 10.67
C LEU A 50 1.69 19.55 9.66
N SER A 51 3.01 19.70 9.55
CA SER A 51 3.86 18.72 8.88
C SER A 51 3.98 17.44 9.72
N THR A 52 3.55 16.31 9.15
CA THR A 52 3.54 14.97 9.75
C THR A 52 4.39 14.02 8.91
N SER A 53 4.96 13.00 9.56
CA SER A 53 5.83 12.01 8.92
C SER A 53 5.22 10.64 9.03
N TRP A 54 5.32 9.86 7.96
CA TRP A 54 4.63 8.59 7.78
C TRP A 54 5.58 7.55 7.20
N LYS A 55 5.45 6.32 7.67
CA LYS A 55 6.15 5.17 7.13
C LYS A 55 5.13 4.18 6.61
N LEU A 56 5.14 3.98 5.29
CA LEU A 56 4.37 2.95 4.62
C LEU A 56 5.25 1.72 4.40
N ASP A 57 4.73 0.55 4.73
CA ASP A 57 5.38 -0.73 4.53
C ASP A 57 4.36 -1.71 3.94
N LEU A 58 4.63 -2.18 2.72
CA LEU A 58 3.86 -3.18 2.01
C LEU A 58 4.71 -4.44 1.92
N VAL A 59 4.29 -5.50 2.59
CA VAL A 59 4.93 -6.81 2.54
C VAL A 59 4.00 -7.77 1.82
N TYR A 60 4.53 -8.58 0.91
CA TYR A 60 3.75 -9.62 0.23
C TYR A 60 4.42 -10.97 0.34
N HIS A 61 3.62 -12.00 0.50
CA HIS A 61 4.07 -13.37 0.73
C HIS A 61 3.20 -14.35 -0.05
N GLU A 62 3.84 -15.32 -0.68
CA GLU A 62 3.17 -16.53 -1.16
C GLU A 62 2.83 -17.43 0.04
N VAL A 63 1.57 -17.85 0.11
CA VAL A 63 1.07 -18.80 1.09
C VAL A 63 1.07 -20.18 0.42
N THR A 64 2.10 -20.97 0.74
CA THR A 64 2.44 -22.21 0.04
C THR A 64 1.45 -23.37 0.26
N GLU A 65 0.58 -23.29 1.28
CA GLU A 65 -0.40 -24.36 1.55
C GLU A 65 -1.61 -24.30 0.61
N GLU A 66 -2.02 -23.10 0.21
CA GLU A 66 -3.20 -22.87 -0.65
C GLU A 66 -2.84 -22.21 -1.98
N ASN A 67 -1.55 -21.95 -2.23
CA ASN A 67 -1.08 -21.23 -3.40
C ASN A 67 -1.79 -19.87 -3.53
N GLU A 68 -1.85 -19.12 -2.43
CA GLU A 68 -2.50 -17.82 -2.37
C GLU A 68 -1.48 -16.70 -2.15
N LEU A 69 -1.72 -15.55 -2.75
CA LEU A 69 -0.94 -14.35 -2.45
C LEU A 69 -1.57 -13.57 -1.29
N SER A 70 -0.74 -13.15 -0.34
CA SER A 70 -1.15 -12.30 0.78
C SER A 70 -0.34 -11.01 0.80
N PHE A 71 -0.98 -9.93 1.22
CA PHE A 71 -0.34 -8.63 1.43
C PHE A 71 -0.56 -8.17 2.85
N THR A 72 0.46 -7.60 3.46
CA THR A 72 0.34 -6.84 4.70
C THR A 72 0.73 -5.40 4.41
N VAL A 73 -0.16 -4.47 4.72
CA VAL A 73 0.11 -3.04 4.65
C VAL A 73 0.14 -2.49 6.05
N THR A 74 1.22 -1.79 6.36
CA THR A 74 1.42 -1.09 7.63
C THR A 74 1.69 0.38 7.33
N LEU A 75 0.93 1.26 7.97
CA LEU A 75 1.16 2.69 7.97
C LEU A 75 1.39 3.15 9.40
N VAL A 76 2.55 3.76 9.64
CA VAL A 76 2.92 4.28 10.96
C VAL A 76 3.08 5.78 10.85
N ARG A 77 2.57 6.52 11.83
CA ARG A 77 2.89 7.93 12.00
C ARG A 77 4.16 8.07 12.86
N ASP A 78 5.20 8.69 12.32
CA ASP A 78 6.55 8.68 12.87
C ASP A 78 7.09 10.07 13.27
N ASP A 79 6.29 11.14 13.12
CA ASP A 79 6.66 12.48 13.61
C ASP A 79 6.41 12.65 15.11
N SER A 80 7.10 13.58 15.76
CA SER A 80 6.94 13.87 17.20
C SER A 80 5.73 14.74 17.56
N LYS A 81 4.76 14.97 16.66
CA LYS A 81 3.64 15.87 16.93
C LYS A 81 2.55 15.16 17.74
N THR A 82 1.95 15.89 18.67
CA THR A 82 0.89 15.38 19.55
C THR A 82 -0.51 15.57 18.99
N THR A 83 -0.68 16.47 18.02
CA THR A 83 -1.97 16.74 17.36
C THR A 83 -2.45 15.50 16.61
N LYS A 84 -3.68 15.06 16.86
CA LYS A 84 -4.31 13.95 16.13
C LYS A 84 -4.61 14.30 14.68
N VAL A 85 -4.48 13.32 13.80
CA VAL A 85 -4.84 13.42 12.38
C VAL A 85 -5.62 12.18 11.97
N GLY A 86 -6.46 12.28 10.95
CA GLY A 86 -7.14 11.10 10.39
C GLY A 86 -6.25 10.44 9.34
N ALA A 87 -6.26 9.12 9.26
CA ALA A 87 -5.63 8.40 8.15
C ALA A 87 -6.52 7.30 7.60
N ARG A 88 -6.42 7.08 6.29
CA ARG A 88 -7.10 6.02 5.55
C ARG A 88 -6.15 5.41 4.54
N ILE A 89 -6.18 4.09 4.42
CA ILE A 89 -5.45 3.31 3.43
C ILE A 89 -6.48 2.55 2.60
N LEU A 90 -6.43 2.74 1.29
CA LEU A 90 -7.13 1.92 0.32
C LEU A 90 -6.13 1.03 -0.40
N VAL A 91 -6.34 -0.27 -0.42
CA VAL A 91 -5.50 -1.23 -1.16
C VAL A 91 -6.33 -1.86 -2.26
N LEU A 92 -5.90 -1.71 -3.51
CA LEU A 92 -6.54 -2.26 -4.68
C LEU A 92 -5.53 -3.11 -5.46
N VAL A 93 -5.91 -4.35 -5.75
CA VAL A 93 -5.09 -5.28 -6.52
C VAL A 93 -5.66 -5.42 -7.91
N CYS A 94 -4.84 -5.12 -8.90
CA CYS A 94 -5.19 -5.11 -10.31
C CYS A 94 -4.32 -6.09 -11.10
N ASP A 95 -4.78 -6.46 -12.29
CA ASP A 95 -3.91 -7.07 -13.30
C ASP A 95 -2.97 -6.02 -13.93
N LYS A 96 -2.13 -6.46 -14.86
CA LYS A 96 -1.22 -5.58 -15.63
C LYS A 96 -1.92 -4.49 -16.46
N HIS A 97 -3.22 -4.63 -16.73
CA HIS A 97 -4.03 -3.65 -17.44
C HIS A 97 -4.74 -2.67 -16.49
N ASN A 98 -4.40 -2.73 -15.20
CA ASN A 98 -4.99 -1.94 -14.12
C ASN A 98 -6.50 -2.24 -13.92
N CYS A 99 -6.97 -3.42 -14.35
CA CYS A 99 -8.31 -3.90 -14.07
C CYS A 99 -8.35 -4.51 -12.66
N PRO A 100 -9.27 -4.09 -11.77
CA PRO A 100 -9.41 -4.67 -10.44
C PRO A 100 -9.66 -6.17 -10.50
N ILE A 101 -8.83 -6.94 -9.80
CA ILE A 101 -9.06 -8.38 -9.58
C ILE A 101 -9.99 -8.57 -8.38
N TYR A 102 -9.96 -7.65 -7.41
CA TYR A 102 -10.77 -7.67 -6.20
C TYR A 102 -11.39 -6.32 -5.88
N LEU A 103 -12.39 -6.34 -5.00
CA LEU A 103 -12.86 -5.12 -4.36
C LEU A 103 -11.72 -4.49 -3.54
N PRO A 104 -11.65 -3.14 -3.49
CA PRO A 104 -10.67 -2.45 -2.67
C PRO A 104 -10.84 -2.80 -1.18
N TYR A 105 -9.72 -2.97 -0.50
CA TYR A 105 -9.67 -3.05 0.95
C TYR A 105 -9.50 -1.66 1.54
N ASP A 106 -10.31 -1.31 2.52
CA ASP A 106 -10.37 0.02 3.08
C ASP A 106 -10.16 0.01 4.60
N PHE A 107 -9.07 0.63 5.04
CA PHE A 107 -8.68 0.70 6.44
C PHE A 107 -8.60 2.16 6.86
N LYS A 108 -9.22 2.51 7.97
CA LYS A 108 -9.22 3.88 8.46
C LYS A 108 -9.01 3.95 9.97
N LYS A 109 -8.38 5.02 10.41
CA LYS A 109 -8.30 5.43 11.81
C LYS A 109 -8.51 6.94 11.85
N ASP A 110 -9.65 7.35 12.41
CA ASP A 110 -10.09 8.75 12.40
C ASP A 110 -9.22 9.63 13.32
N GLU A 111 -8.54 9.03 14.31
CA GLU A 111 -7.62 9.70 15.22
C GLU A 111 -6.32 8.91 15.36
N MET A 112 -5.25 9.40 14.75
CA MET A 112 -3.90 8.87 14.87
C MET A 112 -2.96 9.86 15.57
N TYR A 113 -2.33 9.40 16.64
CA TYR A 113 -1.23 10.06 17.35
C TYR A 113 0.14 9.62 16.81
N HIS A 114 1.21 10.27 17.24
CA HIS A 114 2.57 9.74 17.04
C HIS A 114 2.66 8.28 17.53
N GLY A 115 3.31 7.43 16.72
CA GLY A 115 3.50 6.01 17.01
C GLY A 115 2.29 5.14 16.70
N ASP A 116 1.12 5.75 16.43
CA ASP A 116 -0.04 4.97 16.01
C ASP A 116 0.20 4.30 14.66
N THR A 117 -0.41 3.12 14.53
CA THR A 117 -0.29 2.27 13.35
C THR A 117 -1.67 1.89 12.82
N ILE A 118 -1.81 1.90 11.50
CA ILE A 118 -2.82 1.11 10.78
C ILE A 118 -2.07 -0.09 10.20
N GLN A 119 -2.44 -1.29 10.62
CA GLN A 119 -1.92 -2.52 10.05
C GLN A 119 -3.07 -3.38 9.57
N ALA A 120 -2.96 -3.86 8.34
CA ALA A 120 -3.94 -4.74 7.76
C ALA A 120 -3.31 -5.82 6.92
N THR A 121 -3.90 -7.01 6.95
CA THR A 121 -3.52 -8.12 6.10
C THR A 121 -4.66 -8.43 5.14
N VAL A 122 -4.37 -8.33 3.85
CA VAL A 122 -5.20 -8.81 2.76
C VAL A 122 -4.84 -10.26 2.49
N ARG A 123 -5.78 -11.18 2.70
CA ARG A 123 -5.62 -12.63 2.44
C ARG A 123 -6.49 -13.04 1.25
N ARG A 124 -6.17 -14.19 0.65
CA ARG A 124 -6.99 -14.90 -0.35
C ARG A 124 -7.14 -14.18 -1.70
N ILE A 125 -6.05 -13.69 -2.26
CA ILE A 125 -6.05 -13.18 -3.65
C ILE A 125 -5.93 -14.38 -4.59
N ALA A 126 -7.04 -15.13 -4.66
CA ALA A 126 -7.30 -16.36 -5.42
C ALA A 126 -6.29 -17.50 -5.21
N PRO A 127 -6.75 -18.75 -5.38
CA PRO A 127 -5.82 -19.84 -5.63
C PRO A 127 -5.15 -19.56 -6.99
N LEU A 128 -3.81 -19.63 -7.03
CA LEU A 128 -2.97 -19.50 -8.23
C LEU A 128 -3.48 -20.23 -9.50
N PRO A 129 -4.29 -21.31 -9.48
CA PRO A 129 -4.95 -21.82 -10.69
C PRO A 129 -5.81 -20.81 -11.45
N LEU A 130 -6.39 -19.79 -10.81
CA LEU A 130 -7.05 -18.70 -11.56
C LEU A 130 -6.01 -17.75 -12.19
N ILE A 131 -4.91 -17.47 -11.48
CA ILE A 131 -3.80 -16.66 -11.98
C ILE A 131 -3.12 -17.33 -13.19
N SER A 132 -3.07 -18.67 -13.23
CA SER A 132 -2.59 -19.44 -14.38
C SER A 132 -3.58 -19.42 -15.55
N ILE A 133 -4.90 -19.47 -15.30
CA ILE A 133 -5.94 -19.28 -16.33
C ILE A 133 -5.85 -17.87 -16.95
N PHE A 134 -5.60 -16.85 -16.14
CA PHE A 134 -5.47 -15.46 -16.59
C PHE A 134 -4.06 -15.10 -17.11
N GLN A 135 -3.11 -16.04 -17.12
CA GLN A 135 -1.70 -15.80 -17.48
C GLN A 135 -1.13 -14.52 -16.83
N VAL A 136 -1.56 -14.21 -15.61
CA VAL A 136 -1.14 -12.97 -14.94
C VAL A 136 0.27 -13.17 -14.43
N GLN A 137 1.23 -12.81 -15.28
CA GLN A 137 2.66 -12.79 -14.93
C GLN A 137 2.99 -11.63 -13.99
N GLU A 138 2.16 -10.59 -13.98
CA GLU A 138 2.36 -9.37 -13.20
C GLU A 138 1.03 -8.84 -12.70
N ILE A 139 1.00 -8.51 -11.41
CA ILE A 139 -0.10 -7.74 -10.81
C ILE A 139 0.40 -6.36 -10.41
N VAL A 140 -0.55 -5.45 -10.30
CA VAL A 140 -0.31 -4.09 -9.84
C VAL A 140 -1.04 -3.89 -8.51
N VAL A 141 -0.30 -3.51 -7.48
CA VAL A 141 -0.84 -3.18 -6.16
C VAL A 141 -0.90 -1.67 -6.03
N ASN A 142 -2.11 -1.14 -6.04
CA ASN A 142 -2.39 0.27 -5.82
C ASN A 142 -2.68 0.51 -4.33
N VAL A 143 -1.83 1.26 -3.65
CA VAL A 143 -2.05 1.70 -2.26
C VAL A 143 -2.32 3.20 -2.27
N THR A 144 -3.51 3.62 -1.84
CA THR A 144 -3.84 5.03 -1.66
C THR A 144 -3.86 5.35 -0.18
N MET A 145 -2.97 6.23 0.24
CA MET A 145 -2.96 6.82 1.58
C MET A 145 -3.66 8.18 1.54
N LYS A 146 -4.62 8.41 2.42
CA LYS A 146 -5.22 9.72 2.67
C LYS A 146 -4.95 10.13 4.11
N ILE A 147 -4.43 11.33 4.30
CA ILE A 147 -4.23 11.96 5.60
C ILE A 147 -5.16 13.16 5.66
N SER A 148 -6.00 13.22 6.69
CA SER A 148 -7.00 14.28 6.89
C SER A 148 -6.63 15.12 8.11
N PHE A 149 -7.06 16.39 8.12
CA PHE A 149 -6.88 17.33 9.24
C PHE A 149 -5.42 17.66 9.57
N CYS A 150 -4.54 17.77 8.55
CA CYS A 150 -3.16 18.26 8.72
C CYS A 150 -2.99 19.74 8.32
N HIS A 151 -4.02 20.35 7.74
CA HIS A 151 -4.05 21.76 7.37
C HIS A 151 -4.60 22.61 8.52
#